data_AF-A0A8J8BKE0-F1
#
_entry.id   AF-A0A8J8BKE0-F1
#
_cell.length_a   1.000
_cell.length_b   1.000
_cell.length_c   1.000
_cell.angle_alpha   90.00
_cell.angle_beta   90.00
_cell.angle_gamma   90.00
#
_symmetry.space_group_name_H-M   'P 1'
#
loop_
_entity.id
_entity.type
_entity.pdbx_description
1 polymer ?
#
loop_
_entity_poly.entity_id
_entity_poly.type
_entity_poly.pdbx_seq_one_letter_code
_entity_poly.pdbx_strand_id
1 'polypeptide(L)' 'MGPTARTLTEKDIEKLKEIQKSIDGNTACLYDKQKCLEYMDSVLNPKCAVCRKPLEGEIDIVRGRKMHPSCRKRYKG' A
#
# COMPACT_ATOMS: atom_id res chain seq x y z
N MET A 1 8.39 -14.59 12.48
CA MET A 1 8.62 -13.94 11.17
C MET A 1 8.01 -12.56 11.22
N GLY A 2 8.80 -11.50 10.97
CA GLY A 2 8.31 -10.12 10.96
C GLY A 2 7.48 -9.80 9.71
N PRO A 3 6.77 -8.65 9.68
CA PRO A 3 6.06 -8.21 8.49
C PRO A 3 7.05 -7.91 7.37
N THR A 4 6.67 -8.27 6.14
CA THR A 4 7.46 -8.04 4.94
C THR A 4 6.76 -7.03 4.04
N ALA A 5 7.43 -6.55 3.00
CA ALA A 5 6.84 -5.62 2.02
C ALA A 5 5.48 -6.11 1.48
N ARG A 6 5.31 -7.43 1.36
CA ARG A 6 4.09 -8.11 0.88
C ARG A 6 2.99 -8.23 1.95
N THR A 7 3.27 -7.89 3.21
CA THR A 7 2.26 -7.86 4.27
C THR A 7 1.21 -6.79 3.94
N LEU A 8 -0.04 -7.20 3.79
CA LEU A 8 -1.16 -6.29 3.54
C LEU A 8 -1.59 -5.61 4.84
N THR A 9 -1.72 -4.29 4.80
CA THR A 9 -2.33 -3.50 5.89
C THR A 9 -3.83 -3.37 5.66
N GLU A 10 -4.59 -2.97 6.69
CA GLU A 10 -6.02 -2.65 6.56
C GLU A 10 -6.28 -1.63 5.43
N LYS A 11 -5.38 -0.67 5.25
CA LYS A 11 -5.42 0.31 4.15
C LYS A 11 -5.23 -0.32 2.78
N ASP A 12 -4.32 -1.30 2.67
CA ASP A 12 -4.12 -2.01 1.40
C ASP A 12 -5.36 -2.84 1.07
N ILE A 13 -5.95 -3.50 2.07
CA ILE A 13 -7.17 -4.29 1.93
C ILE A 13 -8.35 -3.41 1.48
N GLU A 14 -8.51 -2.21 2.06
CA GLU A 14 -9.54 -1.26 1.65
C GLU A 14 -9.39 -0.83 0.19
N LYS A 15 -8.15 -0.50 -0.23
CA LYS A 15 -7.85 -0.18 -1.64
C LYS A 15 -8.16 -1.34 -2.58
N LEU A 16 -7.78 -2.56 -2.21
CA LEU A 16 -8.06 -3.76 -3.00
C LEU A 16 -9.57 -4.03 -3.11
N LYS A 17 -10.35 -3.80 -2.04
CA LYS A 17 -11.82 -3.90 -2.07
C LYS A 17 -12.44 -2.86 -3.01
N GLU A 18 -11.92 -1.64 -3.04
CA GLU A 18 -12.40 -0.59 -3.95
C GLU A 18 -12.14 -0.96 -5.42
N ILE A 19 -10.95 -1.51 -5.72
CA ILE A 19 -10.64 -2.06 -7.04
C ILE A 19 -11.58 -3.22 -7.38
N GLN A 20 -11.77 -4.18 -6.48
CA GLN A 20 -12.64 -5.34 -6.69
C GLN A 20 -14.08 -4.93 -7.00
N LYS A 21 -14.64 -3.98 -6.24
CA LYS A 21 -15.99 -3.44 -6.47
C LYS A 21 -16.13 -2.77 -7.85
N SER A 22 -15.08 -2.07 -8.29
CA SER A 22 -15.06 -1.41 -9.60
C SER A 22 -15.04 -2.43 -10.75
N ILE A 23 -14.34 -3.56 -10.56
CA ILE A 23 -14.31 -4.67 -11.53
C ILE A 23 -15.66 -5.39 -11.56
N ASP A 24 -16.23 -5.74 -10.41
CA ASP A 24 -17.48 -6.49 -10.28
C ASP A 24 -18.68 -5.72 -10.86
N GLY A 25 -18.72 -4.40 -10.66
CA GLY A 25 -19.73 -3.53 -11.26
C GLY A 25 -19.56 -3.30 -12.77
N ASN A 26 -18.54 -3.87 -13.41
CA ASN A 26 -18.14 -3.61 -14.80
C ASN A 26 -17.94 -2.10 -15.10
N THR A 27 -17.62 -1.31 -14.06
CA THR A 27 -17.42 0.14 -14.12
C THR A 27 -15.94 0.53 -14.02
N ALA A 28 -15.01 -0.44 -14.06
CA ALA A 28 -13.57 -0.17 -14.01
C ALA A 28 -13.08 0.82 -15.10
N CYS A 29 -13.84 0.97 -16.20
CA CYS A 29 -13.59 1.93 -17.28
C CYS A 29 -14.25 3.31 -17.05
N LEU A 30 -15.24 3.39 -16.15
CA LEU A 30 -16.01 4.59 -15.81
C LEU A 30 -15.52 5.24 -14.50
N TYR A 31 -15.04 4.43 -13.57
CA TYR A 31 -14.31 4.90 -12.39
C TYR A 31 -12.90 5.29 -12.83
N ASP A 32 -12.35 6.30 -12.14
CA ASP A 32 -11.06 6.89 -12.43
C ASP A 32 -9.96 5.80 -12.54
N LYS A 33 -9.70 5.37 -13.78
CA LYS A 33 -8.76 4.29 -14.11
C LYS A 33 -7.40 4.58 -13.50
N GLN A 34 -7.04 5.86 -13.45
CA GLN A 34 -5.81 6.34 -12.84
C GLN A 34 -5.79 6.04 -11.34
N LYS A 35 -6.87 6.33 -10.60
CA LYS A 35 -6.99 5.97 -9.17
C LYS A 35 -6.85 4.46 -8.92
N CYS A 36 -7.47 3.61 -9.75
CA CYS A 36 -7.33 2.16 -9.64
C CYS A 36 -5.87 1.71 -9.86
N LEU A 37 -5.20 2.28 -10.87
CA LEU A 37 -3.78 2.02 -11.14
C LEU A 37 -2.88 2.51 -10.00
N GLU A 38 -3.16 3.67 -9.41
CA GLU A 38 -2.41 4.19 -8.26
C GLU A 38 -2.58 3.31 -7.01
N TYR A 39 -3.79 2.81 -6.77
CA TYR A 39 -4.04 1.88 -5.68
C TYR A 39 -3.32 0.56 -5.89
N MET A 40 -3.35 0.04 -7.13
CA MET A 40 -2.61 -1.17 -7.49
C MET A 40 -1.09 -0.98 -7.35
N ASP A 41 -0.53 0.12 -7.85
CA ASP A 41 0.90 0.46 -7.68
C ASP A 41 1.27 0.56 -6.20
N SER A 42 0.44 1.21 -5.39
CA SER A 42 0.71 1.36 -3.96
C SER A 42 0.74 0.04 -3.20
N VAL A 43 0.00 -0.98 -3.65
CA VAL A 43 -0.05 -2.30 -3.02
C VAL A 43 1.08 -3.19 -3.55
N LEU A 44 1.33 -3.19 -4.86
CA LEU A 44 2.35 -4.01 -5.51
C LEU A 44 3.77 -3.49 -5.30
N ASN A 45 3.93 -2.17 -5.31
CA ASN A 45 5.18 -1.45 -5.15
C ASN A 45 5.13 -0.60 -3.87
N PRO A 46 5.07 -1.22 -2.67
CA PRO A 46 4.98 -0.50 -1.42
C PRO A 46 6.19 0.41 -1.23
N LYS A 47 5.95 1.68 -0.91
CA LYS A 47 6.98 2.70 -0.70
C LYS A 47 7.03 3.09 0.78
N CYS A 48 8.23 3.35 1.28
CA CYS A 48 8.44 3.76 2.65
C CYS A 48 7.78 5.12 2.91
N ALA A 49 6.96 5.20 3.96
CA ALA A 49 6.26 6.43 4.32
C ALA A 49 7.20 7.61 4.68
N VAL A 50 8.45 7.32 5.02
CA VAL A 50 9.45 8.33 5.42
C VAL A 50 10.32 8.76 4.25
N CYS A 51 11.02 7.81 3.61
CA CYS A 51 12.01 8.12 2.58
C CYS A 51 11.49 7.98 1.15
N ARG A 52 10.24 7.52 0.96
CA ARG A 52 9.58 7.29 -0.35
C ARG A 52 10.26 6.28 -1.29
N LYS A 53 11.35 5.64 -0.85
CA LYS A 53 12.00 4.54 -1.55
C LYS A 53 11.15 3.27 -1.48
N PRO A 54 11.26 2.37 -2.48
CA PRO A 54 10.59 1.06 -2.44
C PRO A 54 10.96 0.27 -1.18
N LEU A 55 10.01 -0.52 -0.69
CA LEU A 55 10.17 -1.44 0.42
C LEU A 55 10.38 -2.84 -0.13
N GLU A 56 11.49 -3.46 0.26
CA GLU A 56 11.85 -4.82 -0.12
C GLU A 56 12.22 -5.58 1.15
N GLY A 57 11.83 -6.85 1.24
CA GLY A 57 12.11 -7.68 2.41
C GLY A 57 11.34 -7.23 3.67
N GLU A 58 12.03 -7.13 4.80
CA GLU A 58 11.47 -6.81 6.11
C GLU A 58 11.09 -5.33 6.24
N ILE A 59 9.94 -5.09 6.84
CA ILE A 59 9.40 -3.73 7.04
C ILE A 59 8.91 -3.53 8.47
N ASP A 60 8.71 -2.28 8.84
CA ASP A 60 7.93 -1.89 10.01
C ASP A 60 6.59 -1.32 9.57
N ILE A 61 5.54 -1.62 10.33
CA ILE A 61 4.19 -1.08 10.11
C ILE A 61 3.81 -0.27 11.34
N VAL A 62 3.64 1.04 11.16
CA VAL A 62 3.28 1.97 12.24
C VAL A 62 2.05 2.75 11.84
N ARG A 63 0.96 2.67 12.63
CA ARG A 63 -0.34 3.31 12.34
C ARG A 63 -0.84 3.03 10.92
N GLY A 64 -0.72 1.78 10.46
CA GLY A 64 -1.11 1.36 9.11
C GLY A 64 -0.23 1.89 7.97
N ARG A 65 0.95 2.45 8.27
CA ARG A 65 1.93 2.88 7.26
C ARG A 65 3.16 1.98 7.27
N LYS A 66 3.56 1.55 6.08
CA LYS A 66 4.76 0.74 5.86
C LYS A 66 6.00 1.63 5.78
N MET A 67 7.09 1.21 6.40
CA MET A 67 8.37 1.91 6.35
C MET A 67 9.54 0.95 6.57
N HIS A 68 10.75 1.39 6.19
CA HIS A 68 11.95 0.63 6.53
C HIS A 68 12.15 0.65 8.06
N PRO A 69 12.63 -0.44 8.67
CA PRO A 69 12.94 -0.47 10.11
C PRO A 69 13.91 0.64 10.52
N SER A 70 14.89 0.94 9.66
CA SER A 70 15.84 2.05 9.83
C SER A 70 15.18 3.43 9.77
N CYS A 71 14.08 3.55 9.02
CA CYS A 71 13.31 4.79 8.88
C CYS A 71 12.32 5.02 10.04
N ARG A 72 11.95 3.97 10.79
CA ARG A 72 11.02 4.07 11.92
C ARG A 72 11.44 5.14 12.94
N LYS A 73 12.73 5.26 13.23
CA LYS A 73 13.27 6.27 14.17
C LYS A 73 13.00 7.72 13.73
N ARG A 74 12.79 7.96 12.44
CA ARG A 74 12.51 9.28 11.86
C ARG A 74 11.02 9.55 11.70
N TYR A 75 10.18 8.54 11.90
CA TYR A 75 8.74 8.66 11.76
C TYR A 75 8.15 9.33 13.01
N LYS A 76 7.80 10.61 12.91
CA LYS A 76 7.10 11.38 13.96
C LYS A 76 5.58 11.14 13.93
N GLY A 77 5.19 9.88 13.73
CA GLY A 77 3.81 9.48 13.50
C GLY A 77 2.91 9.59 14.69
#